data_AF-A0A820GQ48-F1
#
_entry.id   AF-A0A820GQ48-F1
#
_cell.length_a   1.000
_cell.length_b   1.000
_cell.length_c   1.000
_cell.angle_alpha   90.00
_cell.angle_beta   90.00
_cell.angle_gamma   90.00
#
_symmetry.space_group_name_H-M   'P 1'
#
loop_
_entity.id
_entity.type
_entity.pdbx_description
1 polymer ?
#
loop_
_entity_poly.entity_id
_entity_poly.type
_entity_poly.pdbx_seq_one_letter_code
_entity_poly.pdbx_strand_id
1 'polypeptide(L)'
;DILILNDDKGDPELIWCLKLFSELVCARGDTLIIYRSMILTIFQRCIHIIHKDSYEIMAQAAKNLLKSLSYVYPIDYRLTAENIEEPFIDFLPIRAWGQHVEYDKINAKFHIPNEDEVDFACEFVEIFMYIELRILNENRTKISNDERLRSLTILYHIAIGCLRMVPRIESEEIKNLVSSIAPYSSNVQAQYSLYAKEP
;
A
#
# COMPACT_ATOMS: atom_id res chain seq x y z
N ASP A 1 24.60 9.45 -11.05
CA ASP A 1 24.66 8.09 -11.61
C ASP A 1 24.05 7.09 -10.64
N ILE A 2 22.80 6.71 -10.85
CA ILE A 2 22.12 5.69 -10.05
C ILE A 2 22.43 4.34 -10.72
N LEU A 3 23.27 3.54 -10.06
CA LEU A 3 23.56 2.17 -10.48
C LEU A 3 22.29 1.33 -10.27
N ILE A 4 21.57 1.06 -11.36
CA ILE A 4 20.51 0.06 -11.41
C ILE A 4 21.16 -1.31 -11.15
N LEU A 5 20.54 -2.12 -10.29
CA LEU A 5 20.98 -3.49 -10.10
C LEU A 5 20.66 -4.31 -11.36
N ASN A 6 21.70 -4.72 -12.09
CA ASN A 6 21.57 -5.63 -13.23
C ASN A 6 21.51 -7.06 -12.73
N ASP A 7 20.32 -7.51 -12.35
CA ASP A 7 20.03 -8.92 -12.11
C ASP A 7 19.25 -9.49 -13.29
N ASP A 8 19.95 -9.83 -14.37
CA ASP A 8 19.33 -10.47 -15.55
C ASP A 8 19.20 -11.99 -15.38
N LYS A 9 19.91 -12.57 -14.41
CA LYS A 9 20.02 -14.02 -14.22
C LYS A 9 19.15 -14.56 -13.08
N GLY A 10 18.55 -13.69 -12.28
CA GLY A 10 17.69 -14.08 -11.16
C GLY A 10 18.52 -14.66 -10.02
N ASP A 11 19.40 -13.85 -9.43
CA ASP A 11 20.17 -14.23 -8.25
C ASP A 11 19.24 -14.68 -7.10
N PRO A 12 19.29 -15.96 -6.66
CA PRO A 12 18.39 -16.47 -5.64
C PRO A 12 18.47 -15.71 -4.30
N GLU A 13 19.65 -15.22 -3.94
CA GLU A 13 19.85 -14.45 -2.71
C GLU A 13 19.18 -13.08 -2.80
N LEU A 14 19.35 -12.38 -3.92
CA LEU A 14 18.65 -11.14 -4.19
C LEU A 14 17.13 -11.35 -4.19
N ILE A 15 16.62 -12.34 -4.93
CA ILE A 15 15.18 -12.65 -4.97
C ILE A 15 14.63 -12.91 -3.57
N TRP A 16 15.36 -13.65 -2.73
CA TRP A 16 14.97 -13.86 -1.33
C TRP A 16 14.92 -12.56 -0.53
N CYS A 17 15.94 -11.70 -0.67
CA CYS A 17 15.96 -10.39 -0.03
C CYS A 17 14.80 -9.50 -0.49
N LEU A 18 14.47 -9.50 -1.79
CA LEU A 18 13.34 -8.72 -2.32
C LEU A 18 12.00 -9.23 -1.79
N LYS A 19 11.84 -10.55 -1.63
CA LYS A 19 10.64 -11.15 -1.00
C LYS A 19 10.52 -10.69 0.45
N LEU A 20 11.60 -10.77 1.22
CA LEU A 20 11.60 -10.30 2.60
C LEU A 20 11.23 -8.81 2.67
N PHE A 21 11.81 -7.99 1.79
CA PHE A 21 11.49 -6.57 1.70
C PHE A 21 10.01 -6.32 1.37
N SER A 22 9.43 -7.07 0.43
CA SER A 22 8.01 -6.98 0.06
C SER A 22 7.06 -7.25 1.24
N GLU A 23 7.47 -8.12 2.17
CA GLU A 23 6.71 -8.38 3.40
C GLU A 23 6.95 -7.29 4.45
N LEU A 24 8.17 -6.78 4.58
CA LEU A 24 8.49 -5.72 5.55
C LEU A 24 7.73 -4.42 5.28
N VAL A 25 7.50 -4.07 4.01
CA VAL A 25 6.72 -2.87 3.64
C VAL A 25 5.21 -3.02 3.88
N CYS A 26 4.74 -4.18 4.36
CA CYS A 26 3.37 -4.37 4.84
C CYS A 26 3.18 -3.92 6.31
N ALA A 27 4.22 -3.40 6.97
CA ALA A 27 4.13 -2.90 8.34
C ALA A 27 3.20 -1.68 8.45
N ARG A 28 2.91 -1.26 9.69
CA ARG A 28 2.10 -0.06 9.93
C ARG A 28 2.76 1.18 9.31
N GLY A 29 1.99 2.02 8.62
CA GLY A 29 2.54 3.16 7.89
C GLY A 29 3.33 4.13 8.78
N ASP A 30 2.90 4.34 10.03
CA ASP A 30 3.58 5.16 11.04
C ASP A 30 4.98 4.62 11.36
N THR A 31 5.15 3.30 11.38
CA THR A 31 6.46 2.65 11.49
C THR A 31 7.27 2.79 10.20
N LEU A 32 6.63 2.72 9.02
CA LEU A 32 7.31 2.81 7.73
C LEU A 32 7.91 4.20 7.45
N ILE A 33 7.29 5.27 7.94
CA ILE A 33 7.82 6.64 7.81
C ILE A 33 9.26 6.74 8.33
N ILE A 34 9.56 6.08 9.45
CA ILE A 34 10.89 6.09 10.07
C ILE A 34 11.98 5.57 9.10
N TYR A 35 11.59 4.66 8.20
CA TYR A 35 12.48 4.03 7.23
C TYR A 35 12.32 4.58 5.80
N ARG A 36 11.57 5.67 5.61
CA ARG A 36 11.26 6.29 4.31
C ARG A 36 12.45 6.36 3.36
N SER A 37 13.57 6.96 3.79
CA SER A 37 14.76 7.13 2.95
C SER A 37 15.37 5.79 2.51
N MET A 38 15.37 4.78 3.39
CA MET A 38 15.89 3.45 3.08
C MET A 38 14.98 2.72 2.10
N ILE A 39 13.67 2.79 2.32
CA ILE A 39 12.66 2.20 1.44
C ILE A 39 12.79 2.78 0.03
N LEU A 40 12.81 4.11 -0.10
CA LEU A 40 12.97 4.78 -1.41
C LEU A 40 14.27 4.38 -2.10
N THR A 41 15.38 4.26 -1.35
CA THR A 41 16.67 3.84 -1.90
C THR A 41 16.62 2.43 -2.48
N ILE A 42 15.94 1.50 -1.79
CA ILE A 42 15.76 0.13 -2.29
C ILE A 42 14.93 0.13 -3.57
N PHE A 43 13.79 0.82 -3.59
CA PHE A 43 12.97 0.94 -4.80
C PHE A 43 13.74 1.56 -5.96
N GLN A 44 14.48 2.65 -5.73
CA GLN A 44 15.31 3.30 -6.77
C GLN A 44 16.32 2.35 -7.40
N ARG A 45 16.88 1.41 -6.64
CA ARG A 45 17.88 0.46 -7.15
C ARG A 45 17.28 -0.77 -7.81
N CYS A 46 16.11 -1.22 -7.34
CA CYS A 46 15.56 -2.54 -7.69
C CYS A 46 14.33 -2.50 -8.61
N ILE A 47 13.61 -1.38 -8.70
CA ILE A 47 12.32 -1.34 -9.43
C ILE A 47 12.47 -1.54 -10.95
N HIS A 48 13.66 -1.30 -11.50
CA HIS A 48 13.96 -1.44 -12.92
C HIS A 48 14.74 -2.72 -13.28
N ILE A 49 14.83 -3.69 -12.35
CA ILE A 49 15.41 -5.01 -12.65
C ILE A 49 14.62 -5.66 -13.80
N ILE A 50 15.33 -6.27 -14.76
CA ILE A 50 14.72 -6.89 -15.95
C ILE A 50 14.15 -8.27 -15.63
N HIS A 51 14.80 -9.03 -14.75
CA HIS A 51 14.36 -10.37 -14.38
C HIS A 51 12.92 -10.38 -13.84
N LYS A 52 12.12 -11.29 -14.40
CA LYS A 52 10.66 -11.33 -14.23
C LYS A 52 10.22 -11.39 -12.78
N ASP A 53 10.69 -12.39 -12.06
CA ASP A 53 10.27 -12.60 -10.67
C ASP A 53 10.67 -11.40 -9.80
N SER A 54 11.85 -10.83 -10.07
CA SER A 54 12.42 -9.72 -9.30
C SER A 54 11.56 -8.45 -9.45
N TYR A 55 11.18 -8.07 -10.67
CA TYR A 55 10.32 -6.89 -10.86
C TYR A 55 8.88 -7.14 -10.40
N GLU A 56 8.36 -8.37 -10.52
CA GLU A 56 7.01 -8.70 -10.01
C GLU A 56 6.96 -8.56 -8.49
N ILE A 57 7.99 -9.04 -7.78
CA ILE A 57 8.13 -8.86 -6.33
C ILE A 57 8.21 -7.36 -5.98
N MET A 58 9.01 -6.58 -6.72
CA MET A 58 9.11 -5.14 -6.47
C MET A 58 7.82 -4.39 -6.77
N ALA A 59 7.09 -4.75 -7.82
CA ALA A 59 5.77 -4.20 -8.11
C ALA A 59 4.78 -4.54 -6.98
N GLN A 60 4.79 -5.78 -6.50
CA GLN A 60 4.00 -6.20 -5.34
C GLN A 60 4.36 -5.42 -4.07
N ALA A 61 5.65 -5.21 -3.81
CA ALA A 61 6.15 -4.39 -2.70
C ALA A 61 5.63 -2.94 -2.81
N ALA A 62 5.63 -2.35 -4.01
CA ALA A 62 5.12 -0.99 -4.24
C ALA A 62 3.63 -0.89 -3.89
N LYS A 63 2.83 -1.87 -4.34
CA LYS A 63 1.40 -1.96 -3.99
C LYS A 63 1.22 -2.08 -2.48
N ASN A 64 2.00 -2.93 -1.83
CA ASN A 64 1.91 -3.17 -0.39
C ASN A 64 2.25 -1.91 0.41
N LEU A 65 3.37 -1.25 0.08
CA LEU A 65 3.78 0.02 0.69
C LEU A 65 2.67 1.06 0.58
N LEU A 66 2.14 1.29 -0.62
CA LEU A 66 1.10 2.30 -0.83
C LEU A 66 -0.18 1.97 -0.06
N LYS A 67 -0.55 0.69 0.06
CA LYS A 67 -1.67 0.27 0.91
C LYS A 67 -1.40 0.56 2.38
N SER A 68 -0.23 0.19 2.88
CA SER A 68 0.17 0.46 4.27
C SER A 68 0.12 1.95 4.62
N LEU A 69 0.44 2.82 3.66
CA LEU A 69 0.46 4.28 3.86
C LEU A 69 -0.90 4.96 3.65
N SER A 70 -1.81 4.39 2.86
CA SER A 70 -3.02 5.10 2.41
C SER A 70 -4.36 4.43 2.74
N TYR A 71 -4.35 3.22 3.28
CA TYR A 71 -5.58 2.49 3.60
C TYR A 71 -5.90 2.56 5.09
N VAL A 72 -7.19 2.52 5.42
CA VAL A 72 -7.66 2.26 6.78
C VAL A 72 -7.73 0.75 6.99
N TYR A 73 -7.07 0.23 8.02
CA TYR A 73 -7.02 -1.20 8.35
C TYR A 73 -6.89 -1.45 9.86
N PRO A 74 -7.35 -2.60 10.38
CA PRO A 74 -7.23 -2.91 11.80
C PRO A 74 -5.76 -3.09 12.22
N ILE A 75 -5.41 -2.59 13.40
CA ILE A 75 -4.09 -2.77 14.03
C ILE A 75 -4.15 -3.52 15.36
N ASP A 76 -5.35 -3.69 15.89
CA ASP A 76 -5.60 -4.50 17.06
C ASP A 76 -6.51 -5.66 16.69
N TYR A 77 -5.96 -6.87 16.81
CA TYR A 77 -6.66 -8.13 16.54
C TYR A 77 -6.93 -8.91 17.83
N ARG A 78 -6.72 -8.28 18.99
CA ARG A 78 -6.96 -8.93 20.28
C ARG A 78 -8.45 -9.17 20.48
N LEU A 79 -8.78 -10.37 20.93
CA LEU A 79 -10.13 -10.75 21.33
C LEU A 79 -10.34 -10.54 22.84
N THR A 80 -9.61 -9.60 23.44
CA THR A 80 -9.69 -9.27 24.86
C THR A 80 -9.67 -7.76 25.03
N ALA A 81 -10.51 -7.24 25.93
CA ALA A 81 -10.50 -5.82 26.28
C ALA A 81 -9.41 -5.47 27.30
N GLU A 82 -8.82 -6.49 27.93
CA GLU A 82 -7.80 -6.34 28.97
C GLU A 82 -6.43 -6.03 28.38
N ASN A 83 -5.65 -5.22 29.10
CA ASN A 83 -4.32 -4.84 28.65
C ASN A 83 -3.30 -5.93 29.00
N ILE A 84 -3.09 -6.84 28.06
CA ILE A 84 -2.14 -7.96 28.18
C ILE A 84 -0.67 -7.50 28.33
N GLU A 85 -0.38 -6.23 28.07
CA GLU A 85 0.95 -5.64 28.25
C GLU A 85 1.21 -5.15 29.68
N GLU A 86 0.21 -5.23 30.57
CA GLU A 86 0.41 -4.91 31.98
C GLU A 86 1.38 -5.89 32.64
N PRO A 87 2.22 -5.43 33.59
CA PRO A 87 3.11 -6.30 34.33
C PRO A 87 2.37 -7.46 35.00
N PHE A 88 3.01 -8.64 35.07
CA PHE A 88 2.39 -9.84 35.67
C PHE A 88 2.00 -9.70 37.14
N ILE A 89 2.51 -8.66 37.81
CA ILE A 89 2.15 -8.33 39.19
C ILE A 89 0.71 -7.78 39.25
N ASP A 90 0.31 -7.00 38.25
CA ASP A 90 -0.98 -6.33 38.18
C ASP A 90 -2.02 -7.17 37.44
N PHE A 91 -1.57 -7.93 36.41
CA PHE A 91 -2.45 -8.71 35.57
C PHE A 91 -1.83 -10.06 35.13
N LEU A 92 -2.58 -11.15 35.28
CA LEU A 92 -2.17 -12.48 34.81
C LEU A 92 -2.93 -12.85 33.53
N PRO A 93 -2.28 -12.90 32.34
CA PRO A 93 -2.96 -13.16 31.06
C PRO A 93 -3.75 -14.46 30.99
N ILE A 94 -3.38 -15.47 31.80
CA ILE A 94 -4.11 -16.74 31.88
C ILE A 94 -5.57 -16.56 32.34
N ARG A 95 -5.88 -15.46 33.03
CA ARG A 95 -7.25 -15.15 33.48
C ARG A 95 -8.18 -14.74 32.34
N ALA A 96 -7.63 -14.23 31.24
CA ALA A 96 -8.38 -13.85 30.04
C ALA A 96 -8.53 -15.00 29.02
N TRP A 97 -8.02 -16.20 29.32
CA TRP A 97 -8.08 -17.33 28.40
C TRP A 97 -9.51 -17.81 28.17
N GLY A 98 -9.92 -17.88 26.91
CA GLY A 98 -11.27 -18.33 26.53
C GLY A 98 -12.39 -17.37 26.93
N GLN A 99 -12.06 -16.17 27.39
CA GLN A 99 -13.05 -15.14 27.70
C GLN A 99 -13.72 -14.68 26.42
N HIS A 100 -15.05 -14.66 26.41
CA HIS A 100 -15.81 -14.10 25.31
C HIS A 100 -15.89 -12.57 25.49
N VAL A 101 -15.81 -11.84 24.38
CA VAL A 101 -16.03 -10.39 24.37
C VAL A 101 -17.36 -10.12 23.70
N GLU A 102 -18.18 -9.30 24.35
CA GLU A 102 -19.42 -8.80 23.75
C GLU A 102 -19.09 -7.91 22.55
N TYR A 103 -19.79 -8.09 21.43
CA TYR A 103 -19.52 -7.35 20.19
C TYR A 103 -19.51 -5.82 20.39
N ASP A 104 -20.43 -5.30 21.19
CA ASP A 104 -20.55 -3.86 21.47
C ASP A 104 -19.41 -3.31 22.35
N LYS A 105 -18.63 -4.20 22.98
CA LYS A 105 -17.47 -3.84 23.82
C LYS A 105 -16.13 -4.03 23.09
N ILE A 106 -16.14 -4.46 21.83
CA ILE A 106 -14.92 -4.61 21.03
C ILE A 106 -14.38 -3.22 20.70
N ASN A 107 -13.28 -2.84 21.35
CA ASN A 107 -12.55 -1.62 21.03
C ASN A 107 -11.50 -1.91 19.94
N ALA A 108 -11.95 -2.09 18.70
CA ALA A 108 -11.06 -2.32 17.57
C ALA A 108 -10.31 -1.02 17.24
N LYS A 109 -8.97 -1.08 17.32
CA LYS A 109 -8.12 0.01 16.86
C LYS A 109 -7.83 -0.15 15.39
N PHE A 110 -7.95 0.96 14.66
CA PHE A 110 -7.64 1.04 13.25
C PHE A 110 -6.45 1.97 13.04
N HIS A 111 -5.61 1.61 12.10
CA HIS A 111 -4.70 2.54 11.47
C HIS A 111 -5.53 3.49 10.60
N ILE A 112 -5.29 4.79 10.77
CA ILE A 112 -5.84 5.85 9.93
C ILE A 112 -4.63 6.62 9.37
N PRO A 113 -4.48 6.72 8.04
CA PRO A 113 -3.41 7.47 7.43
C PRO A 113 -3.36 8.91 7.93
N ASN A 114 -2.16 9.36 8.30
CA ASN A 114 -1.85 10.75 8.65
C ASN A 114 -1.23 11.51 7.46
N GLU A 115 -1.01 12.81 7.61
CA GLU A 115 -0.48 13.67 6.55
C GLU A 115 0.91 13.23 6.06
N ASP A 116 1.82 12.85 6.96
CA ASP A 116 3.18 12.39 6.60
C ASP A 116 3.14 11.10 5.77
N GLU A 117 2.19 10.20 6.08
CA GLU A 117 2.00 8.94 5.35
C GLU A 117 1.46 9.19 3.95
N VAL A 118 0.47 10.07 3.84
CA VAL A 118 -0.13 10.47 2.56
C VAL A 118 0.90 11.20 1.70
N ASP A 119 1.69 12.11 2.28
CA ASP A 119 2.75 12.83 1.56
C ASP A 119 3.86 11.88 1.10
N PHE A 120 4.24 10.89 1.92
CA PHE A 120 5.18 9.85 1.50
C PHE A 120 4.61 9.00 0.35
N ALA A 121 3.33 8.61 0.42
CA ALA A 121 2.69 7.88 -0.66
C ALA A 121 2.63 8.71 -1.96
N CYS A 122 2.37 10.02 -1.86
CA CYS A 122 2.36 10.94 -3.01
C CYS A 122 3.75 11.03 -3.65
N GLU A 123 4.79 11.27 -2.84
CA GLU A 123 6.18 11.30 -3.32
C GLU A 123 6.55 9.97 -4.01
N PHE A 124 6.16 8.84 -3.43
CA PHE A 124 6.43 7.53 -4.04
C PHE A 124 5.79 7.42 -5.44
N VAL A 125 4.54 7.82 -5.58
CA VAL A 125 3.84 7.83 -6.89
C VAL A 125 4.53 8.78 -7.87
N GLU A 126 4.88 9.99 -7.43
CA GLU A 126 5.61 10.98 -8.22
C GLU A 126 6.93 10.44 -8.77
N ILE A 127 7.71 9.77 -7.92
CA ILE A 127 9.00 9.21 -8.31
C ILE A 127 8.79 8.03 -9.27
N PHE A 128 8.00 7.03 -8.90
CA PHE A 128 8.03 5.74 -9.61
C PHE A 128 6.97 5.59 -10.69
N MET A 129 5.76 6.12 -10.49
CA MET A 129 4.68 5.99 -11.48
C MET A 129 4.97 6.85 -12.71
N TYR A 130 5.33 8.13 -12.51
CA TYR A 130 5.56 9.05 -13.63
C TYR A 130 6.79 8.69 -14.45
N ILE A 131 7.83 8.12 -13.84
CA ILE A 131 8.98 7.59 -14.57
C ILE A 131 8.53 6.49 -15.54
N GLU A 132 7.76 5.51 -15.08
CA GLU A 132 7.30 4.41 -15.93
C GLU A 132 6.31 4.88 -17.01
N LEU A 133 5.42 5.84 -16.70
CA LEU A 133 4.54 6.47 -17.69
C LEU A 133 5.35 7.17 -18.79
N ARG A 134 6.41 7.91 -18.42
CA ARG A 134 7.29 8.58 -19.38
C ARG A 134 8.02 7.58 -20.27
N ILE A 135 8.57 6.51 -19.69
CA ILE A 135 9.24 5.43 -20.45
C ILE A 135 8.30 4.87 -21.52
N LEU A 136 7.05 4.55 -21.16
CA LEU A 136 6.06 4.01 -22.08
C LEU A 136 5.62 5.02 -23.15
N ASN A 137 5.51 6.31 -22.81
CA ASN A 137 5.02 7.31 -23.76
C ASN A 137 6.08 7.71 -24.79
N GLU A 138 7.33 7.90 -24.36
CA GLU A 138 8.43 8.37 -25.22
C GLU A 138 9.03 7.26 -26.09
N ASN A 139 9.00 6.00 -25.63
CA ASN A 139 9.70 4.91 -26.29
C ASN A 139 8.77 3.86 -26.93
N ARG A 140 7.56 4.25 -27.37
CA ARG A 140 6.54 3.34 -27.92
C ARG A 140 7.08 2.31 -28.93
N THR A 141 8.05 2.69 -29.76
CA THR A 141 8.65 1.84 -30.80
C THR A 141 10.03 1.30 -30.48
N LYS A 142 10.66 1.70 -29.37
CA LYS A 142 12.05 1.36 -29.02
C LYS A 142 12.20 0.37 -27.86
N ILE A 143 11.19 0.24 -27.00
CA ILE A 143 11.22 -0.72 -25.89
C ILE A 143 10.90 -2.14 -26.36
N SER A 144 11.60 -3.10 -25.77
CA SER A 144 11.29 -4.52 -25.91
C SER A 144 9.91 -4.84 -25.29
N ASN A 145 9.35 -6.00 -25.66
CA ASN A 145 8.10 -6.46 -25.05
C ASN A 145 8.25 -6.73 -23.54
N ASP A 146 9.42 -7.21 -23.12
CA ASP A 146 9.70 -7.50 -21.71
C ASP A 146 9.79 -6.23 -20.86
N GLU A 147 10.48 -5.20 -21.35
CA GLU A 147 10.51 -3.89 -20.70
C GLU A 147 9.12 -3.26 -20.64
N ARG A 148 8.32 -3.37 -21.71
CA ARG A 148 6.94 -2.86 -21.73
C ARG A 148 6.08 -3.59 -20.70
N LEU A 149 6.20 -4.90 -20.60
CA LEU A 149 5.46 -5.72 -19.63
C LEU A 149 5.88 -5.35 -18.20
N ARG A 150 7.19 -5.17 -17.94
CA ARG A 150 7.72 -4.71 -16.65
C ARG A 150 7.10 -3.37 -16.25
N SER A 151 7.20 -2.35 -17.12
CA SER A 151 6.66 -1.02 -16.86
C SER A 151 5.15 -1.06 -16.58
N LEU A 152 4.37 -1.78 -17.39
CA LEU A 152 2.93 -1.93 -17.18
C LEU A 152 2.61 -2.67 -15.87
N THR A 153 3.39 -3.68 -15.49
CA THR A 153 3.20 -4.42 -14.24
C THR A 153 3.42 -3.53 -13.03
N ILE A 154 4.48 -2.70 -13.05
CA ILE A 154 4.76 -1.73 -11.99
C ILE A 154 3.64 -0.69 -11.91
N LEU A 155 3.24 -0.11 -13.03
CA LEU A 155 2.15 0.88 -13.09
C LEU A 155 0.83 0.31 -12.55
N TYR A 156 0.47 -0.91 -12.96
CA TYR A 156 -0.73 -1.60 -12.49
C TYR A 156 -0.73 -1.75 -10.96
N HIS A 157 0.40 -2.18 -10.39
CA HIS A 157 0.52 -2.37 -8.95
C HIS A 157 0.49 -1.05 -8.18
N ILE A 158 1.19 -0.03 -8.67
CA ILE A 158 1.17 1.31 -8.07
C ILE A 158 -0.25 1.89 -8.11
N ALA A 159 -0.94 1.81 -9.26
CA ALA A 159 -2.30 2.31 -9.41
C ALA A 159 -3.30 1.63 -8.44
N ILE A 160 -3.17 0.31 -8.24
CA ILE A 160 -3.99 -0.40 -7.24
C ILE A 160 -3.61 0.02 -5.82
N GLY A 161 -2.32 0.22 -5.55
CA GLY A 161 -1.81 0.59 -4.23
C GLY A 161 -2.29 1.97 -3.77
N CYS A 162 -2.38 2.93 -4.69
CA CYS A 162 -2.80 4.30 -4.38
C CYS A 162 -4.30 4.55 -4.61
N LEU A 163 -5.12 3.52 -4.86
CA LEU A 163 -6.53 3.68 -5.21
C LEU A 163 -7.33 4.52 -4.19
N ARG A 164 -6.96 4.49 -2.90
CA ARG A 164 -7.61 5.27 -1.83
C ARG A 164 -7.24 6.76 -1.84
N MET A 165 -6.17 7.13 -2.54
CA MET A 165 -5.71 8.51 -2.68
C MET A 165 -6.31 9.22 -3.89
N VAL A 166 -6.84 8.45 -4.86
CA VAL A 166 -7.37 9.01 -6.11
C VAL A 166 -8.84 9.38 -5.92
N PRO A 167 -9.26 10.62 -6.24
CA PRO A 167 -10.66 10.99 -6.20
C PRO A 167 -11.47 10.15 -7.19
N ARG A 168 -12.76 9.95 -6.88
CA ARG A 168 -13.66 9.25 -7.79
C ARG A 168 -13.73 10.03 -9.10
N ILE A 169 -13.51 9.35 -10.22
CA ILE A 169 -13.69 9.93 -11.55
C ILE A 169 -15.16 10.30 -11.70
N GLU A 170 -15.45 11.60 -11.73
CA GLU A 170 -16.78 12.11 -12.01
C GLU A 170 -16.99 12.13 -13.53
N SER A 171 -17.87 11.27 -14.04
CA SER A 171 -18.36 11.36 -15.42
C SER A 171 -19.84 11.74 -15.44
N GLU A 172 -20.21 12.60 -16.37
CA GLU A 172 -21.60 13.06 -16.54
C GLU A 172 -22.53 11.88 -16.88
N GLU A 173 -22.04 10.89 -17.64
CA GLU A 173 -22.80 9.66 -17.91
C GLU A 173 -23.02 8.82 -16.66
N ILE A 174 -22.03 8.72 -15.77
CA ILE A 174 -22.16 8.01 -14.48
C ILE A 174 -23.13 8.76 -13.55
N LYS A 175 -23.09 10.10 -13.52
CA LYS A 175 -24.04 10.91 -12.73
C LYS A 175 -25.49 10.66 -13.17
N ASN A 176 -25.72 10.63 -14.49
CA ASN A 176 -27.03 10.33 -15.06
C ASN A 176 -27.52 8.90 -14.72
N LEU A 177 -26.63 7.91 -14.77
CA LEU A 177 -26.95 6.53 -14.37
C LEU A 177 -27.28 6.42 -12.87
N VAL A 178 -26.50 7.05 -11.99
CA VAL A 178 -26.74 7.01 -10.53
C VAL A 178 -28.06 7.70 -10.18
N SER A 179 -28.42 8.79 -10.86
CA SER A 179 -29.71 9.47 -10.66
C SER A 179 -30.92 8.62 -11.05
N SER A 180 -30.72 7.63 -11.94
CA SER A 180 -31.77 6.73 -12.42
C SER A 180 -31.96 5.48 -11.54
N ILE A 181 -31.02 5.21 -10.62
CA ILE A 181 -31.08 4.10 -9.67
C ILE A 181 -31.70 4.63 -8.37
N ALA A 182 -32.77 4.00 -7.89
CA ALA A 182 -33.38 4.38 -6.62
C ALA A 182 -32.31 4.41 -5.50
N PRO A 183 -32.28 5.46 -4.66
CA PRO A 183 -31.21 5.62 -3.67
C PRO A 183 -31.21 4.43 -2.72
N TYR A 184 -30.09 3.73 -2.64
CA TYR A 184 -29.88 2.71 -1.61
C TYR A 184 -29.69 3.45 -0.27
N SER A 185 -30.76 3.56 0.50
CA SER A 185 -30.73 4.15 1.84
C SER A 185 -30.16 3.12 2.83
N SER A 186 -28.83 3.00 2.91
CA SER A 186 -28.22 2.40 4.09
C SER A 186 -28.19 3.46 5.20
N ASN A 187 -28.80 3.16 6.35
CA ASN A 187 -28.78 4.01 7.56
C ASN A 187 -27.37 4.20 8.18
N VAL A 188 -26.33 3.70 7.52
CA VAL A 188 -24.93 3.84 7.91
C VAL A 188 -24.26 4.73 6.87
N GLN A 189 -24.42 6.05 7.03
CA GLN A 189 -23.52 7.00 6.36
C GLN A 189 -22.17 6.89 7.04
N ALA A 190 -21.26 6.12 6.44
CA ALA A 190 -19.86 6.16 6.79
C ALA A 190 -19.29 7.51 6.31
N GLN A 191 -19.38 8.53 7.17
CA GLN A 191 -18.63 9.78 7.03
C GLN A 191 -17.15 9.49 7.29
N TYR A 192 -16.46 8.90 6.32
CA TYR A 192 -15.01 8.98 6.27
C TYR A 192 -14.68 10.12 5.32
N SER A 193 -14.01 11.16 5.82
CA SER A 193 -13.34 12.15 4.99
C SER A 193 -12.29 11.41 4.17
N LEU A 194 -12.65 11.04 2.94
CA LEU A 194 -11.69 10.53 1.97
C LEU A 194 -10.70 11.66 1.72
N TYR A 195 -9.43 11.42 2.03
CA TYR A 195 -8.32 12.35 1.79
C TYR A 195 -8.13 12.54 0.28
N ALA A 196 -9.01 13.31 -0.35
CA ALA A 196 -8.71 13.94 -1.62
C ALA A 196 -8.17 15.33 -1.30
N LYS A 197 -6.87 15.56 -1.52
CA LYS A 197 -6.39 16.94 -1.67
C LYS A 197 -7.17 17.54 -2.84
N GLU A 198 -7.91 18.62 -2.59
CA GLU A 198 -8.58 19.36 -3.66
C GLU A 198 -7.50 19.87 -4.65
N PRO A 199 -7.78 19.86 -5.96
CA PRO A 199 -6.84 20.26 -7.01
C PRO A 199 -6.44 21.73 -6.95
#